data_AF-A0ABD5DWC6-F1
#
_entry.id   AF-A0ABD5DWC6-F1
#
_cell.length_a   1.000
_cell.length_b   1.000
_cell.length_c   1.000
_cell.angle_alpha   90.00
_cell.angle_beta   90.00
_cell.angle_gamma   90.00
#
_symmetry.space_group_name_H-M   'P 1'
#
loop_
_entity.id
_entity.type
_entity.pdbx_description
1 polymer ?
#
loop_
_entity_poly.entity_id
_entity_poly.type
_entity_poly.pdbx_seq_one_letter_code
_entity_poly.pdbx_strand_id
1 'polypeptide(L)'
;GLDLVTPVVPVAKQHPYFAKLAQEDSFIPAKAIINQLMPHYTDIDGNFVEQFQSSGFDARLWELYLNTYLNEEQLFLDREYHAPDFLVQK
;
A
#
# COMPACT_ATOMS: atom_id res chain seq x y z
N GLY A 1 2.33 12.10 -1.78
CA GLY A 1 1.91 10.80 -1.23
C GLY A 1 3.14 9.97 -0.92
N LEU A 2 2.95 8.84 -0.26
CA LEU A 2 4.01 7.83 -0.07
C LEU A 2 4.47 7.29 -1.44
N ASP A 3 5.75 6.93 -1.55
CA ASP A 3 6.31 6.24 -2.71
C ASP A 3 6.49 4.75 -2.36
N LEU A 4 5.70 3.89 -3.00
CA LEU A 4 5.79 2.44 -2.80
C LEU A 4 6.76 1.75 -3.76
N VAL A 5 7.13 2.42 -4.85
CA VAL A 5 7.74 1.78 -6.02
C VAL A 5 9.25 1.92 -6.01
N THR A 6 9.76 3.05 -5.50
CA THR A 6 11.20 3.24 -5.32
C THR A 6 11.72 2.29 -4.24
N PRO A 7 12.66 1.38 -4.55
CA PRO A 7 13.15 0.42 -3.57
C PRO A 7 13.90 1.08 -2.41
N VAL A 8 13.49 0.79 -1.18
CA VAL A 8 14.18 1.13 0.08
C VAL A 8 14.77 -0.10 0.77
N VAL A 9 14.25 -1.29 0.43
CA VAL A 9 14.73 -2.57 0.96
C VAL A 9 15.80 -3.18 0.03
N PRO A 10 16.89 -3.76 0.57
CA PRO A 10 17.90 -4.45 -0.25
C PRO A 10 17.29 -5.57 -1.11
N VAL A 11 17.82 -5.77 -2.33
CA VAL A 11 17.30 -6.77 -3.30
C VAL A 11 17.14 -8.17 -2.69
N ALA A 12 18.07 -8.60 -1.83
CA ALA A 12 18.00 -9.91 -1.17
C ALA A 12 16.81 -10.09 -0.22
N LYS A 13 16.17 -8.99 0.21
CA LYS A 13 14.99 -8.97 1.08
C LYS A 13 13.70 -8.57 0.35
N GLN A 14 13.80 -8.25 -0.94
CA GLN A 14 12.63 -7.84 -1.72
C GLN A 14 11.70 -9.02 -1.98
N HIS A 15 10.39 -8.77 -1.92
CA HIS A 15 9.42 -9.73 -2.41
C HIS A 15 9.64 -9.98 -3.91
N PRO A 16 9.53 -11.23 -4.41
CA PRO A 16 9.65 -11.50 -5.83
C PRO A 16 8.70 -10.67 -6.70
N TYR A 17 7.46 -10.44 -6.26
CA TYR A 17 6.51 -9.60 -7.00
C TYR A 17 6.79 -8.11 -6.88
N PHE A 18 7.33 -7.64 -5.75
CA PHE A 18 7.78 -6.26 -5.65
C PHE A 18 8.94 -6.00 -6.62
N ALA A 19 9.92 -6.92 -6.69
CA ALA A 19 11.04 -6.79 -7.60
C ALA A 19 10.57 -6.68 -9.07
N LYS A 20 9.60 -7.50 -9.48
CA LYS A 20 8.99 -7.40 -10.83
C LYS A 20 8.26 -6.07 -11.04
N LEU A 21 7.42 -5.66 -10.08
CA LEU A 21 6.69 -4.40 -10.13
C LEU A 21 7.65 -3.20 -10.31
N ALA A 22 8.76 -3.19 -9.57
CA ALA A 22 9.74 -2.12 -9.61
C ALA A 22 10.57 -2.12 -10.92
N GLN A 23 10.99 -3.28 -11.39
CA GLN A 23 12.00 -3.41 -12.46
C GLN A 23 11.42 -3.60 -13.87
N GLU A 24 10.25 -4.20 -14.02
CA GLU A 24 9.70 -4.52 -15.34
C GLU A 24 8.83 -3.39 -15.89
N ASP A 25 9.02 -3.06 -17.18
CA ASP A 25 8.24 -2.02 -17.88
C ASP A 25 6.78 -2.44 -18.12
N SER A 26 6.51 -3.75 -18.14
CA SER A 26 5.16 -4.32 -18.23
C SER A 26 4.24 -3.81 -17.10
N PHE A 27 4.82 -3.40 -15.97
CA PHE A 27 4.10 -2.88 -14.81
C PHE A 27 4.01 -1.35 -14.76
N ILE A 28 4.44 -0.60 -15.78
CA ILE A 28 4.27 0.87 -15.83
C ILE A 28 2.81 1.29 -15.52
N PRO A 29 1.76 0.66 -16.08
CA PRO A 29 0.38 1.02 -15.74
C PRO A 29 0.04 0.76 -14.28
N ALA A 30 0.52 -0.36 -13.71
CA ALA A 30 0.29 -0.68 -12.30
C ALA A 30 0.98 0.33 -11.37
N LYS A 31 2.21 0.73 -11.67
CA LYS A 31 2.95 1.78 -10.96
C LYS A 31 2.20 3.12 -11.00
N ALA A 32 1.63 3.47 -12.16
CA ALA A 32 0.85 4.69 -12.31
C ALA A 32 -0.41 4.68 -11.44
N ILE A 33 -1.15 3.56 -11.41
CA ILE A 33 -2.33 3.41 -10.54
C ILE A 33 -1.94 3.53 -9.07
N ILE A 34 -0.92 2.78 -8.62
CA ILE A 34 -0.44 2.86 -7.23
C ILE A 34 -0.12 4.30 -6.84
N ASN A 35 0.64 5.02 -7.68
CA ASN A 35 1.00 6.41 -7.43
C ASN A 35 -0.20 7.37 -7.36
N GLN A 36 -1.31 7.06 -8.05
CA GLN A 36 -2.56 7.82 -7.95
C GLN A 36 -3.31 7.56 -6.64
N LEU A 37 -3.19 6.36 -6.07
CA LEU A 37 -3.84 5.98 -4.81
C LEU A 37 -3.08 6.53 -3.58
N MET A 38 -1.75 6.60 -3.65
CA MET A 38 -0.92 6.97 -2.50
C MET A 38 -1.17 8.34 -1.85
N PRO A 39 -1.65 9.40 -2.53
CA PRO A 39 -2.04 10.65 -1.89
C PRO A 39 -3.19 10.50 -0.87
N HIS A 40 -4.04 9.49 -1.03
CA HIS A 40 -5.19 9.23 -0.15
C HIS A 40 -4.89 8.23 0.98
N TYR A 41 -3.74 7.56 0.89
CA TYR A 41 -3.32 6.57 1.87
C TYR A 41 -2.45 7.20 2.97
N THR A 42 -2.71 6.84 4.23
CA THR A 42 -1.96 7.33 5.40
C THR A 42 -1.33 6.16 6.14
N ASP A 43 0.01 6.08 6.11
CA ASP A 43 0.82 5.14 6.88
C ASP A 43 0.93 5.61 8.33
N ILE A 44 0.33 4.86 9.27
CA ILE A 44 0.30 5.21 10.70
C ILE A 44 1.60 4.78 11.38
N ASP A 45 2.06 3.57 11.08
CA ASP A 45 3.15 2.92 11.79
C ASP A 45 4.52 3.22 11.16
N GLY A 46 4.55 3.80 9.97
CA GLY A 46 5.77 4.16 9.23
C GLY A 46 6.50 2.95 8.62
N ASN A 47 5.91 1.75 8.71
CA ASN A 47 6.50 0.50 8.24
C ASN A 47 5.85 -0.01 6.95
N PHE A 48 4.83 0.68 6.43
CA PHE A 48 4.04 0.18 5.31
C PHE A 48 4.91 -0.03 4.07
N VAL A 49 5.76 0.94 3.74
CA VAL A 49 6.65 0.89 2.57
C VAL A 49 7.61 -0.30 2.69
N GLU A 50 8.27 -0.46 3.84
CA GLU A 50 9.21 -1.57 4.06
C GLU A 50 8.51 -2.93 3.92
N GLN A 51 7.33 -3.08 4.54
CA GLN A 51 6.56 -4.32 4.49
C GLN A 51 6.05 -4.62 3.08
N PHE A 52 5.57 -3.61 2.36
CA PHE A 52 5.11 -3.75 0.98
C PHE A 52 6.24 -4.27 0.08
N GLN A 53 7.46 -3.79 0.29
CA GLN A 53 8.61 -4.20 -0.52
C GLN A 53 9.22 -5.55 -0.12
N SER A 54 8.90 -6.07 1.07
CA SER A 54 9.51 -7.28 1.66
C SER A 54 8.49 -8.39 1.94
N SER A 55 8.41 -8.93 3.15
CA SER A 55 7.57 -10.10 3.47
C SER A 55 6.07 -9.80 3.56
N GLY A 56 5.66 -8.53 3.53
CA GLY A 56 4.27 -8.10 3.69
C GLY A 56 3.56 -7.75 2.39
N PHE A 57 4.15 -8.02 1.21
CA PHE A 57 3.66 -7.57 -0.10
C PHE A 57 2.15 -7.80 -0.30
N ASP A 58 1.67 -9.04 -0.19
CA ASP A 58 0.27 -9.36 -0.48
C ASP A 58 -0.69 -8.70 0.53
N ALA A 59 -0.33 -8.68 1.81
CA ALA A 59 -1.13 -8.07 2.87
C ALA A 59 -1.23 -6.54 2.69
N ARG A 60 -0.11 -5.89 2.37
CA ARG A 60 -0.05 -4.44 2.15
C ARG A 60 -0.77 -4.03 0.87
N LEU A 61 -0.70 -4.86 -0.18
CA LEU A 61 -1.48 -4.67 -1.39
C LEU A 61 -2.99 -4.77 -1.13
N TRP A 62 -3.41 -5.76 -0.33
CA TRP A 62 -4.81 -5.90 0.08
C TRP A 62 -5.31 -4.71 0.90
N GLU A 63 -4.48 -4.21 1.82
CA GLU A 63 -4.81 -3.04 2.61
C GLU A 63 -4.96 -1.77 1.76
N LEU A 64 -4.07 -1.57 0.77
CA LEU A 64 -4.18 -0.46 -0.18
C LEU A 64 -5.50 -0.53 -0.99
N TYR A 65 -5.87 -1.73 -1.44
CA TYR A 65 -7.12 -1.97 -2.14
C TYR A 65 -8.33 -1.61 -1.26
N LEU A 66 -8.36 -2.11 -0.02
CA LEU A 66 -9.46 -1.82 0.90
C LEU A 66 -9.55 -0.33 1.25
N ASN A 67 -8.41 0.32 1.51
CA ASN A 67 -8.38 1.75 1.78
C ASN A 67 -8.98 2.56 0.63
N THR A 68 -8.62 2.21 -0.61
CA THR A 68 -9.15 2.85 -1.82
C THR A 68 -10.66 2.63 -1.95
N TYR A 69 -11.11 1.38 -1.84
CA TYR A 69 -12.54 1.04 -1.95
C TYR A 69 -13.39 1.76 -0.91
N LEU A 70 -12.95 1.77 0.35
CA LEU A 70 -13.66 2.44 1.43
C LEU A 70 -13.71 3.96 1.22
N ASN A 71 -12.62 4.55 0.72
CA ASN A 71 -12.59 5.99 0.39
C ASN A 71 -13.62 6.34 -0.70
N GLU A 72 -13.67 5.54 -1.77
CA GLU A 72 -14.61 5.73 -2.88
C GLU A 72 -16.08 5.60 -2.45
N GLU A 73 -16.38 4.64 -1.56
CA GLU A 73 -17.71 4.44 -0.99
C GLU A 73 -18.07 5.45 0.13
N GLN A 74 -17.20 6.43 0.40
CA GLN A 74 -17.35 7.41 1.48
C GLN A 74 -17.49 6.77 2.87
N LEU A 75 -16.84 5.62 3.05
CA LEU A 75 -16.75 4.88 4.30
C LEU A 75 -15.45 5.28 5.00
N PHE A 76 -15.52 6.31 5.84
CA PHE A 76 -14.33 6.87 6.48
C PHE A 76 -13.84 5.98 7.62
N LEU A 77 -12.53 5.69 7.62
CA LEU A 77 -11.89 4.89 8.65
C LEU A 77 -11.85 5.66 9.97
N ASP A 78 -12.55 5.14 10.97
CA ASP A 78 -12.49 5.56 12.35
C ASP A 78 -11.25 4.94 13.01
N ARG A 79 -10.33 5.81 13.43
CA ARG A 79 -9.03 5.44 14.03
C ARG A 79 -8.98 5.77 15.53
N GLU A 80 -10.11 6.06 16.18
CA GLU A 80 -10.16 6.41 17.60
C GLU A 80 -9.94 5.22 18.54
N TYR A 81 -10.08 3.99 18.03
CA TYR A 81 -9.95 2.77 18.82
C TYR A 81 -8.62 2.06 18.54
N HIS A 82 -8.04 1.47 19.59
CA HIS A 82 -6.80 0.71 19.46
C HIS A 82 -7.09 -0.68 18.87
N ALA A 83 -6.67 -0.86 17.61
CA ALA A 83 -6.66 -2.12 16.85
C ALA A 83 -8.01 -2.74 16.41
N PRO A 84 -9.00 -2.00 15.87
CA PRO A 84 -9.99 -2.61 14.98
C PRO A 84 -9.37 -2.86 13.59
N ASP A 85 -9.66 -4.01 12.96
CA ASP A 85 -9.20 -4.30 11.60
C ASP A 85 -9.73 -3.24 10.60
N PHE A 86 -11.02 -2.92 10.68
CA PHE A 86 -11.64 -1.75 10.02
C PHE A 86 -12.86 -1.30 10.81
N LEU A 87 -12.94 -0.02 11.19
CA LEU A 87 -14.15 0.62 11.71
C LEU A 87 -14.51 1.76 10.76
N VAL A 88 -15.73 1.74 10.20
CA VAL A 88 -16.14 2.69 9.16
C VAL A 88 -17.46 3.38 9.49
N GLN A 89 -17.57 4.66 9.11
CA GLN A 89 -18.78 5.47 9.26
C GLN A 89 -19.16 6.12 7.91
N LYS A 90 -20.44 6.46 7.77
CA LYS A 90 -21.03 7.10 6.58
C LYS A 90 -21.44 8.54 6.89
#